data_AF-A0A416S3D1-F1
#
_entry.id   AF-A0A416S3D1-F1
#
_cell.length_a   1.000
_cell.length_b   1.000
_cell.length_c   1.000
_cell.angle_alpha   90.00
_cell.angle_beta   90.00
_cell.angle_gamma   90.00
#
_symmetry.space_group_name_H-M   'P 1'
#
loop_
_entity.id
_entity.type
_entity.pdbx_description
1 polymer ?
#
loop_
_entity_poly.entity_id
_entity_poly.type
_entity_poly.pdbx_seq_one_letter_code
_entity_poly.pdbx_strand_id
1 'polypeptide(L)'
;MLIRRQDKKAIFNIDTCRVLYVAETVGGCFKICADQFEQLGTYKTEERAMEVLHLIAKQSAQCKAVEILCGPVHEGQTQSMVLLAEEIEKAWYMDMPEE
;
A
#
# COMPACT_ATOMS: atom_id res chain seq x y z
N MET A 1 -6.21 5.38 10.31
CA MET A 1 -5.49 4.09 10.34
C MET A 1 -6.11 3.23 9.26
N LEU A 2 -5.31 2.56 8.42
CA LEU A 2 -5.86 1.73 7.35
C LEU A 2 -6.23 0.34 7.90
N ILE A 3 -7.50 -0.03 7.78
CA ILE A 3 -8.03 -1.34 8.14
C ILE A 3 -8.49 -2.04 6.88
N ARG A 4 -8.03 -3.28 6.68
CA ARG A 4 -8.49 -4.10 5.55
C ARG A 4 -9.89 -4.65 5.82
N ARG A 5 -10.80 -4.52 4.86
CA ARG A 5 -12.12 -5.18 4.92
C ARG A 5 -11.96 -6.70 4.91
N GLN A 6 -12.92 -7.39 5.52
CA GLN A 6 -12.95 -8.86 5.56
C GLN A 6 -13.03 -9.50 4.17
N ASP A 7 -13.67 -8.82 3.21
CA ASP A 7 -13.72 -9.22 1.79
C ASP A 7 -12.36 -9.10 1.07
N LYS A 8 -11.35 -8.53 1.75
CA LYS A 8 -9.97 -8.29 1.30
C LYS A 8 -9.80 -7.37 0.09
N LYS A 9 -10.89 -6.89 -0.54
CA LYS A 9 -10.87 -6.09 -1.78
C LYS A 9 -10.79 -4.58 -1.56
N ALA A 10 -10.87 -4.15 -0.31
CA ALA A 10 -10.77 -2.75 0.05
C ALA A 10 -10.00 -2.54 1.37
N ILE A 11 -9.40 -1.37 1.51
CA ILE A 11 -8.78 -0.87 2.73
C ILE A 11 -9.40 0.47 3.09
N PHE A 12 -9.75 0.64 4.36
CA PHE A 12 -10.51 1.78 4.85
C PHE A 12 -9.69 2.59 5.84
N ASN A 13 -9.59 3.89 5.62
CA ASN A 13 -9.01 4.80 6.59
C ASN A 13 -10.06 5.19 7.63
N ILE A 14 -9.93 4.68 8.86
CA ILE A 14 -10.87 5.03 9.94
C ILE A 14 -10.82 6.49 10.38
N ASP A 15 -9.70 7.18 10.11
CA ASP A 15 -9.53 8.56 10.60
C ASP A 15 -10.24 9.56 9.68
N THR A 16 -10.29 9.25 8.38
CA THR A 16 -10.84 10.14 7.34
C THR A 16 -12.09 9.56 6.66
N CYS A 17 -12.51 8.37 7.06
CA CYS A 17 -13.56 7.57 6.44
C CYS A 17 -13.37 7.31 4.93
N ARG A 18 -12.13 7.40 4.43
CA ARG A 18 -11.82 7.18 3.01
C ARG A 18 -11.58 5.71 2.70
N VAL A 19 -11.92 5.25 1.50
CA VAL A 19 -11.68 3.88 1.06
C VAL A 19 -10.76 3.81 -0.16
N LEU A 20 -9.85 2.84 -0.16
CA LEU A 20 -9.16 2.39 -1.36
C LEU A 20 -9.67 1.01 -1.74
N TYR A 21 -9.99 0.82 -3.01
CA TYR A 21 -10.57 -0.42 -3.51
C TYR A 21 -10.02 -0.78 -4.88
N VAL A 22 -10.03 -2.08 -5.20
CA VAL A 22 -9.73 -2.58 -6.54
C VAL A 22 -11.02 -2.70 -7.34
N ALA A 23 -11.02 -2.18 -8.57
CA ALA A 23 -12.13 -2.29 -9.51
C ALA A 23 -11.63 -2.77 -10.88
N GLU A 24 -12.42 -3.61 -11.54
CA GLU A 24 -12.15 -4.03 -12.91
C GLU A 24 -12.60 -2.94 -13.91
N THR A 25 -11.86 -2.80 -15.00
CA THR A 25 -12.12 -1.87 -16.09
C THR A 25 -12.77 -2.57 -17.28
N VAL A 26 -13.47 -1.79 -18.11
CA VAL A 26 -13.87 -2.25 -19.44
C VAL A 26 -12.61 -2.48 -20.27
N GLY A 27 -12.19 -3.74 -20.40
CA GLY A 27 -10.91 -4.13 -21.02
C GLY A 27 -10.07 -5.11 -20.20
N GLY A 28 -10.56 -5.60 -19.05
CA GLY A 28 -9.91 -6.65 -18.27
C GLY A 28 -8.70 -6.21 -17.45
N CYS A 29 -8.42 -4.91 -17.38
CA CYS A 29 -7.44 -4.34 -16.45
C CYS A 29 -8.08 -4.01 -15.09
N PHE A 30 -7.27 -3.84 -14.06
CA PHE A 30 -7.70 -3.60 -12.68
C PHE A 30 -7.15 -2.26 -12.18
N LYS A 31 -7.98 -1.44 -11.57
CA LYS A 31 -7.62 -0.12 -11.04
C LYS A 31 -7.67 -0.12 -9.52
N ILE A 32 -6.72 0.56 -8.89
CA ILE A 32 -6.86 0.98 -7.49
C ILE A 32 -7.42 2.40 -7.50
N CYS A 33 -8.55 2.59 -6.83
CA CYS A 33 -9.25 3.85 -6.75
C CYS A 33 -9.40 4.31 -5.30
N ALA A 34 -9.33 5.63 -5.09
CA ALA A 34 -9.84 6.29 -3.90
C ALA A 34 -11.25 6.84 -4.15
N ASP A 35 -11.91 7.33 -3.10
CA ASP A 35 -13.24 7.95 -3.20
C ASP A 35 -13.36 8.93 -4.38
N GLN A 36 -14.56 9.02 -4.99
CA GLN A 36 -14.88 9.97 -6.07
C GLN A 36 -13.98 9.87 -7.31
N PHE A 37 -13.70 8.65 -7.78
CA PHE A 37 -13.03 8.37 -9.07
C PHE A 37 -11.55 8.78 -9.17
N GLU A 38 -10.90 9.11 -8.06
CA GLU A 38 -9.46 9.36 -8.07
C GLU A 38 -8.71 8.03 -8.26
N GLN A 39 -8.13 7.86 -9.45
CA GLN A 39 -7.40 6.65 -9.83
C GLN A 39 -5.94 6.75 -9.38
N LEU A 40 -5.49 5.82 -8.54
CA LEU A 40 -4.11 5.76 -8.06
C LEU A 40 -3.20 4.91 -8.95
N GLY A 41 -3.76 3.91 -9.64
CA GLY A 41 -2.99 3.02 -10.51
C GLY A 41 -3.86 2.09 -11.36
N THR A 42 -3.29 1.59 -12.45
CA THR A 42 -3.88 0.54 -13.30
C THR A 42 -2.90 -0.62 -13.44
N TYR A 43 -3.41 -1.85 -13.35
CA TYR A 43 -2.67 -3.09 -13.34
C TYR A 43 -3.29 -4.08 -14.33
N LYS A 44 -2.46 -4.95 -14.89
CA LYS A 44 -2.91 -5.97 -15.86
C LYS A 44 -3.66 -7.12 -15.21
N THR A 45 -3.40 -7.43 -13.93
CA THR A 45 -4.01 -8.57 -13.23
C THR A 45 -4.61 -8.16 -11.89
N GLU A 46 -5.62 -8.90 -11.43
CA GLU A 46 -6.24 -8.68 -10.12
C GLU A 46 -5.23 -8.97 -9.01
N GLU A 47 -4.41 -10.02 -9.14
CA GLU A 47 -3.42 -10.37 -8.11
C GLU A 47 -2.45 -9.21 -7.88
N ARG A 48 -1.94 -8.58 -8.94
CA ARG A 48 -0.99 -7.48 -8.81
C ARG A 48 -1.64 -6.24 -8.19
N ALA A 49 -2.88 -5.92 -8.57
CA ALA A 49 -3.61 -4.81 -7.96
C ALA A 49 -3.85 -5.06 -6.45
N MET A 50 -4.19 -6.29 -6.08
CA MET A 50 -4.45 -6.69 -4.70
C MET A 50 -3.17 -6.76 -3.85
N GLU A 51 -2.04 -7.14 -4.44
CA GLU A 51 -0.71 -7.09 -3.82
C GLU A 51 -0.31 -5.65 -3.51
N VAL A 52 -0.45 -4.74 -4.47
CA VAL A 52 -0.15 -3.31 -4.24
C VAL A 52 -1.08 -2.72 -3.18
N LEU A 53 -2.37 -3.05 -3.20
CA LEU A 53 -3.31 -2.64 -2.15
C LEU A 53 -2.86 -3.14 -0.77
N HIS A 54 -2.32 -4.37 -0.70
CA HIS A 54 -1.77 -4.92 0.54
C HIS A 54 -0.51 -4.18 1.00
N LEU A 55 0.40 -3.87 0.09
CA LEU A 55 1.62 -3.13 0.38
C LEU A 55 1.31 -1.74 0.95
N ILE A 56 0.34 -1.02 0.37
CA ILE A 56 -0.12 0.28 0.89
C ILE A 56 -0.60 0.17 2.34
N ALA A 57 -1.44 -0.83 2.64
CA ALA A 57 -1.93 -1.05 4.00
C ALA A 57 -0.81 -1.42 4.96
N LYS A 58 0.13 -2.28 4.55
CA LYS A 58 1.28 -2.70 5.35
C LYS A 58 2.19 -1.52 5.67
N GLN A 59 2.55 -0.71 4.66
CA GLN A 59 3.39 0.47 4.85
C GLN A 59 2.71 1.48 5.77
N SER A 60 1.41 1.73 5.59
CA SER A 60 0.66 2.64 6.47
C SER A 60 0.62 2.15 7.91
N ALA A 61 0.42 0.85 8.13
CA ALA A 61 0.45 0.26 9.47
C ALA A 61 1.84 0.35 10.10
N GLN A 62 2.90 0.14 9.33
CA GLN A 62 4.28 0.29 9.78
C GLN A 62 4.59 1.73 10.19
N CYS A 63 4.24 2.73 9.35
CA CYS A 63 4.43 4.13 9.70
C CYS A 63 3.68 4.51 10.98
N LYS A 64 2.40 4.10 11.11
CA LYS A 64 1.61 4.33 12.34
C LYS A 64 2.22 3.65 13.56
N ALA A 65 2.71 2.42 13.44
CA ALA A 65 3.36 1.71 14.54
C ALA A 65 4.62 2.46 15.00
N VAL A 66 5.42 2.98 14.07
CA VAL A 66 6.60 3.80 14.38
C VAL A 66 6.21 5.10 15.07
N GLU A 67 5.19 5.82 14.59
CA GLU A 67 4.67 7.03 15.26
C GLU A 67 4.26 6.76 16.71
N ILE A 68 3.59 5.62 16.98
CA ILE A 68 3.17 5.24 18.34
C ILE A 68 4.36 4.92 19.23
N LEU A 69 5.34 4.18 18.71
CA LEU A 69 6.49 3.71 19.49
C LEU A 69 7.53 4.81 19.74
N CYS A 70 7.75 5.69 18.75
CA CYS A 70 8.85 6.65 18.75
C CYS A 70 8.40 8.11 18.91
N GLY A 71 7.08 8.39 18.90
CA GLY A 71 6.53 9.74 18.86
C GLY A 71 6.50 10.33 17.45
N PRO A 72 6.04 11.59 17.28
CA PRO A 72 5.91 12.23 15.97
C PRO A 72 7.28 12.33 15.28
N VAL A 73 7.36 11.71 14.10
CA VAL A 73 8.55 11.66 13.26
C VAL A 73 8.77 13.04 12.65
N HIS A 74 9.79 13.77 13.09
CA HIS A 74 10.18 15.06 12.48
C HIS A 74 10.82 14.80 11.11
N GLU A 75 10.72 15.76 10.18
CA GLU A 75 11.07 15.64 8.75
C GLU A 75 12.49 15.10 8.43
N GLY A 76 13.41 15.02 9.41
CA GLY A 76 14.73 14.40 9.27
C GLY A 76 14.82 12.88 9.50
N GLN A 77 13.82 12.24 10.12
CA GLN A 77 13.81 10.78 10.37
C GLN A 77 13.19 9.98 9.20
N THR A 78 12.42 10.64 8.33
CA THR A 78 11.77 10.02 7.16
C THR A 78 12.78 9.46 6.16
N GLN A 79 13.94 10.12 5.98
CA GLN A 79 15.02 9.63 5.11
C GLN A 79 15.61 8.30 5.58
N SER A 80 15.74 8.09 6.90
CA SER A 80 16.26 6.84 7.44
C SER A 80 15.30 5.66 7.25
N MET A 81 13.98 5.92 7.19
CA MET A 81 12.97 4.88 6.95
C MET A 81 12.77 4.54 5.47
N VAL A 82 12.92 5.52 4.56
CA VAL A 82 12.92 5.27 3.11
C VAL A 82 14.10 4.38 2.73
N LEU A 83 15.28 4.63 3.31
CA LEU A 83 16.45 3.77 3.11
C LEU A 83 16.21 2.32 3.55
N LEU A 84 15.55 2.10 4.69
CA LEU A 84 15.24 0.75 5.17
C LEU A 84 14.23 0.02 4.25
N ALA A 85 13.25 0.76 3.69
CA ALA A 85 12.28 0.18 2.76
C ALA A 85 12.92 -0.18 1.41
N GLU A 86 13.80 0.68 0.88
CA GLU A 86 14.58 0.39 -0.33
C GLU A 86 15.55 -0.78 -0.15
N GLU A 87 16.15 -0.94 1.03
CA GLU A 87 17.01 -2.08 1.35
C GLU A 87 16.22 -3.39 1.44
N ILE A 88 15.01 -3.35 2.00
CA ILE A 88 14.10 -4.51 2.03
C ILE A 88 13.64 -4.86 0.61
N GLU A 89 13.33 -3.87 -0.23
CA GLU A 89 12.95 -4.09 -1.62
C GLU A 89 14.10 -4.71 -2.43
N LYS A 90 15.33 -4.21 -2.28
CA LYS A 90 16.53 -4.79 -2.92
C LYS A 90 16.78 -6.23 -2.48
N ALA A 91 16.59 -6.55 -1.21
CA ALA A 91 16.73 -7.93 -0.72
C ALA A 91 15.72 -8.87 -1.39
N TRP A 92 14.49 -8.42 -1.61
CA TRP A 92 13.46 -9.24 -2.27
C TRP A 92 13.71 -9.47 -3.76
N TYR A 93 14.34 -8.52 -4.45
CA TYR A 93 14.74 -8.71 -5.85
C TYR A 93 15.96 -9.63 -6.02
N MET A 94 16.77 -9.82 -4.98
CA MET A 94 17.93 -10.73 -5.01
C MET A 94 17.57 -12.19 -4.72
N ASP A 95 16.41 -12.46 -4.10
CA ASP A 95 15.93 -13.82 -3.76
C ASP A 95 15.01 -14.43 -4.84
N MET A 96 14.79 -13.75 -5.97
CA MET A 96 14.13 -14.38 -7.13
C MET A 96 15.15 -15.21 -7.91
N PRO A 97 14.96 -16.53 -8.08
CA PRO A 97 15.79 -17.32 -8.97
C PRO A 97 15.57 -16.83 -10.41
N GLU A 98 16.67 -16.58 -11.13
CA GLU A 98 16.64 -16.32 -12.57
C GLU A 98 16.00 -17.54 -13.27
N GLU A 99 14.96 -17.29 -14.08
CA GLU A 99 14.31 -18.31 -14.93
C GLU A 99 15.30 -19.00 -15.89
#